data_AF-A0ABD3D7M4-F1
#
_entry.id   AF-A0ABD3D7M4-F1
#
_cell.length_a   1.000
_cell.length_b   1.000
_cell.length_c   1.000
_cell.angle_alpha   90.00
_cell.angle_beta   90.00
_cell.angle_gamma   90.00
#
_symmetry.space_group_name_H-M   'P 1'
#
loop_
_entity.id
_entity.type
_entity.pdbx_description
1 polymer ?
#
loop_
_entity_poly.entity_id
_entity_poly.type
_entity_poly.pdbx_seq_one_letter_code
_entity_poly.pdbx_strand_id
1 'polypeptide(L)'
;MDLFCDEDISSLKTTSTETDESLDFFIVSESDCEFIEMSLLKETNFKPSDPDENPASKSTRLEALEWILQTSIMLGYHNRTVYLSLIYFDRFWAIIGLSDAKPTWTSRILSIACLSIAAKMEEQKAHSFKEYHVDGYKFQGGAVQKMELCVLNTLEWKMVVITPFTYLNYFVFKFCVEKSRQQEIVNQAVDLILVIMEEMNVAEIRPSIVAAASVLAAYDCQLHKKMLENKIDAIPTWGSKEKEQTFSCYCLLQDVLMLKTPKSEIIPSSLSVVETKITSRGGSKRRLAFDDNNDHYCPVKKSSLS
;
A
#
# COMPACT_ATOMS: atom_id res chain seq x y z
N MET A 1 24.63 30.99 -33.76
CA MET A 1 24.72 29.57 -34.15
C MET A 1 24.10 28.81 -33.00
N ASP A 2 22.80 28.60 -33.13
CA ASP A 2 22.00 27.76 -32.25
C ASP A 2 22.37 26.30 -32.51
N LEU A 3 22.61 25.55 -31.43
CA LEU A 3 22.80 24.10 -31.49
C LEU A 3 21.78 23.46 -30.56
N PHE A 4 20.51 23.58 -30.94
CA PHE A 4 19.45 22.70 -30.44
C PHE A 4 19.41 21.47 -31.33
N CYS A 5 19.68 20.30 -30.76
CA CYS A 5 19.27 19.03 -31.37
C CYS A 5 17.79 18.82 -31.02
N ASP A 6 16.94 18.89 -32.05
CA ASP A 6 15.61 18.29 -32.00
C ASP A 6 15.78 16.76 -32.09
N GLU A 7 15.33 16.03 -31.07
CA GLU A 7 15.06 14.60 -31.19
C GLU A 7 13.55 14.37 -31.01
N ASP A 8 12.98 13.77 -32.05
CA ASP A 8 11.57 13.53 -32.29
C ASP A 8 10.88 12.74 -31.16
N ILE A 9 9.90 13.37 -30.52
CA ILE A 9 8.94 12.70 -29.64
C ILE A 9 7.84 12.09 -30.53
N SER A 10 8.16 10.98 -31.20
CA SER A 10 7.15 10.21 -31.95
C SER A 10 7.35 8.70 -31.80
N SER A 11 7.21 8.19 -30.59
CA SER A 11 6.90 6.78 -30.34
C SER A 11 6.38 6.54 -28.92
N LEU A 12 5.34 7.30 -28.53
CA LEU A 12 4.44 6.86 -27.46
C LEU A 12 3.34 5.99 -28.05
N LYS A 13 3.38 4.69 -27.76
CA LYS A 13 2.24 3.89 -27.28
C LYS A 13 2.59 2.40 -27.33
N THR A 14 3.12 1.91 -26.22
CA THR A 14 2.79 0.56 -25.74
C THR A 14 2.35 0.72 -24.30
N THR A 15 1.04 0.60 -24.10
CA THR A 15 0.42 0.31 -22.81
C THR A 15 1.00 -1.01 -22.30
N SER A 16 1.94 -0.96 -21.37
CA SER A 16 2.24 -2.06 -20.47
C SER A 16 1.71 -1.69 -19.08
N THR A 17 0.69 -2.44 -18.66
CA THR A 17 0.41 -2.69 -17.25
C THR A 17 1.61 -3.43 -16.68
N GLU A 18 2.63 -2.70 -16.27
CA GLU A 18 3.73 -3.22 -15.47
C GLU A 18 3.30 -3.13 -14.01
N THR A 19 2.86 -4.28 -13.50
CA THR A 19 2.84 -4.56 -12.06
C THR A 19 4.22 -4.26 -11.51
N ASP A 20 4.26 -3.43 -10.46
CA ASP A 20 5.40 -3.12 -9.58
C ASP A 20 6.50 -4.17 -9.72
N GLU A 21 7.61 -3.81 -10.36
CA GLU A 21 8.79 -4.66 -10.45
C GLU A 21 9.25 -4.95 -9.02
N SER A 22 8.73 -6.07 -8.50
CA SER A 22 9.39 -7.06 -7.68
C SER A 22 10.49 -6.46 -6.80
N LEU A 23 10.20 -6.29 -5.51
CA LEU A 23 11.23 -6.52 -4.50
C LEU A 23 11.88 -7.86 -4.86
N ASP A 24 13.03 -7.81 -5.51
CA ASP A 24 13.71 -9.01 -5.98
C ASP A 24 13.88 -9.92 -4.77
N PHE A 25 13.16 -11.03 -4.79
CA PHE A 25 13.29 -12.06 -3.79
C PHE A 25 14.65 -12.70 -4.00
N PHE A 26 15.66 -12.17 -3.33
CA PHE A 26 16.96 -12.80 -3.28
C PHE A 26 16.93 -13.93 -2.26
N ILE A 27 17.51 -15.06 -2.63
CA ILE A 27 17.74 -16.16 -1.70
C ILE A 27 18.66 -15.64 -0.58
N VAL A 28 18.11 -15.51 0.61
CA VAL A 28 18.87 -15.13 1.80
C VAL A 28 19.90 -16.22 2.09
N SER A 29 21.18 -15.88 2.05
CA SER A 29 22.27 -16.76 2.49
C SER A 29 22.38 -16.76 4.02
N GLU A 30 23.06 -17.75 4.59
CA GLU A 30 23.33 -17.77 6.04
C GLU A 30 24.13 -16.54 6.50
N SER A 31 25.04 -16.02 5.67
CA SER A 31 25.77 -14.78 5.96
C SER A 31 24.89 -13.53 5.98
N ASP A 32 23.81 -13.51 5.19
CA ASP A 32 22.86 -12.39 5.20
C ASP A 32 22.04 -12.36 6.48
N CYS A 33 21.81 -13.54 7.09
CA CYS A 33 21.11 -13.66 8.37
C CYS A 33 21.87 -12.98 9.51
N GLU A 34 23.20 -13.13 9.59
CA GLU A 34 24.01 -12.53 10.66
C GLU A 34 23.96 -10.99 10.63
N PHE A 35 24.05 -10.39 9.44
CA PHE A 35 23.95 -8.93 9.28
C PHE A 35 22.58 -8.40 9.69
N ILE A 36 21.52 -9.13 9.32
CA ILE A 36 20.15 -8.77 9.67
C ILE A 36 19.92 -8.93 11.18
N GLU A 37 20.41 -9.99 11.80
CA GLU A 37 20.33 -10.19 13.25
C GLU A 37 21.08 -9.09 14.04
N MET A 38 22.22 -8.60 13.52
CA MET A 38 22.90 -7.43 14.08
C MET A 38 22.05 -6.16 13.97
N SER A 39 21.29 -6.00 12.89
CA SER A 39 20.37 -4.87 12.71
C SER A 39 19.19 -4.95 13.69
N LEU A 40 18.64 -6.15 13.92
CA LEU A 40 17.61 -6.39 14.95
C LEU A 40 18.09 -5.99 16.34
N LEU A 41 19.33 -6.32 16.70
CA LEU A 41 19.91 -5.92 17.99
C LEU A 41 20.04 -4.40 18.12
N LYS A 42 20.40 -3.69 17.05
CA LYS A 42 20.48 -2.21 17.07
C LYS A 42 19.11 -1.55 17.27
N GLU A 43 18.03 -2.18 16.79
CA GLU A 43 16.66 -1.72 17.02
C GLU A 43 16.18 -1.86 18.46
N THR A 44 16.91 -2.53 19.36
CA THR A 44 16.56 -2.56 20.80
C THR A 44 16.61 -1.19 21.46
N ASN A 45 17.39 -0.25 20.90
CA ASN A 45 17.45 1.15 21.33
C ASN A 45 16.33 2.01 20.73
N PHE A 46 15.46 1.44 19.91
CA PHE A 46 14.31 2.14 19.36
C PHE A 46 13.41 2.59 20.51
N LYS A 47 13.21 3.90 20.63
CA LYS A 47 12.25 4.51 21.55
C LYS A 47 11.06 4.96 20.71
N PRO A 48 9.88 4.33 20.88
CA PRO A 48 8.65 4.88 20.34
C PRO A 48 8.49 6.31 20.83
N SER A 49 8.08 7.23 19.95
CA SER A 49 7.49 8.49 20.43
C SER A 49 6.17 8.16 21.13
N ASP A 50 5.79 8.97 22.12
CA ASP A 50 4.47 8.83 22.72
C ASP A 50 3.40 9.06 21.64
N PRO A 51 2.37 8.20 21.56
CA PRO A 51 1.36 8.31 20.53
C PRO A 51 0.64 9.66 20.62
N ASP A 52 0.76 10.47 19.57
CA ASP A 52 0.03 11.72 19.44
C ASP A 52 -1.43 11.41 19.06
N GLU A 53 -2.31 11.32 20.06
CA GLU A 53 -3.74 11.07 19.85
C GLU A 53 -4.50 12.28 19.27
N ASN A 54 -3.82 13.35 18.86
CA ASN A 54 -4.48 14.51 18.28
C ASN A 54 -5.14 14.16 16.91
N PRO A 55 -6.47 14.24 16.79
CA PRO A 55 -7.18 13.92 15.54
C PRO A 55 -6.77 14.81 14.35
N ALA A 56 -6.35 16.06 14.61
CA ALA A 56 -5.83 16.95 13.55
C ALA A 56 -4.48 16.47 12.99
N SER A 57 -3.65 15.84 13.85
CA SER A 57 -2.38 15.22 13.49
C SER A 57 -2.61 14.02 12.57
N LYS A 58 -3.58 13.15 12.91
CA LYS A 58 -3.99 12.01 12.06
C LYS A 58 -4.53 12.45 10.70
N SER A 59 -5.41 13.45 10.67
CA SER A 59 -5.97 13.98 9.42
C SER A 59 -4.87 14.55 8.50
N THR A 60 -3.91 15.28 9.05
CA THR A 60 -2.83 15.88 8.27
C THR A 60 -1.88 14.82 7.71
N ARG A 61 -1.60 13.78 8.50
CA ARG A 61 -0.78 12.65 8.07
C ARG A 61 -1.45 11.86 6.93
N LEU A 62 -2.76 11.64 7.01
CA LEU A 62 -3.51 10.97 5.93
C LEU A 62 -3.51 11.80 4.64
N GLU A 63 -3.69 13.13 4.73
CA GLU A 63 -3.53 14.00 3.55
C GLU A 63 -2.12 13.85 3.00
N ALA A 64 -1.09 13.91 3.83
CA ALA A 64 0.30 13.76 3.40
C ALA A 64 0.57 12.44 2.67
N LEU A 65 0.06 11.33 3.23
CA LEU A 65 0.16 10.01 2.62
C LEU A 65 -0.55 9.95 1.26
N GLU A 66 -1.73 10.55 1.13
CA GLU A 66 -2.43 10.62 -0.15
C GLU A 66 -1.59 11.33 -1.23
N TRP A 67 -1.00 12.48 -0.90
CA TRP A 67 -0.12 13.21 -1.84
C TRP A 67 1.13 12.40 -2.19
N ILE A 68 1.75 11.74 -1.20
CA ILE A 68 2.90 10.86 -1.42
C ILE A 68 2.54 9.74 -2.40
N LEU A 69 1.44 9.01 -2.13
CA LEU A 69 1.01 7.89 -2.95
C LEU A 69 0.70 8.33 -4.38
N GLN A 70 -0.13 9.36 -4.56
CA GLN A 70 -0.49 9.87 -5.89
C GLN A 70 0.76 10.30 -6.68
N THR A 71 1.68 11.01 -6.04
CA THR A 71 2.90 11.47 -6.70
C THR A 71 3.85 10.32 -7.01
N SER A 72 3.99 9.35 -6.10
CA SER A 72 4.84 8.17 -6.31
C SER A 72 4.36 7.33 -7.49
N ILE A 73 3.05 7.14 -7.64
CA ILE A 73 2.45 6.41 -8.76
C ILE A 73 2.74 7.15 -10.07
N MET A 74 2.58 8.47 -10.09
CA MET A 74 2.87 9.29 -11.26
C MET A 74 4.35 9.23 -11.68
N LEU A 75 5.26 9.13 -10.72
CA LEU A 75 6.70 9.08 -10.94
C LEU A 75 7.27 7.65 -11.05
N GLY A 76 6.43 6.62 -10.85
CA GLY A 76 6.86 5.23 -10.88
C GLY A 76 7.86 4.86 -9.77
N TYR A 77 7.72 5.44 -8.58
CA TYR A 77 8.59 5.12 -7.43
C TYR A 77 8.14 3.87 -6.68
N HIS A 78 9.09 3.16 -6.09
CA HIS A 78 8.84 1.92 -5.37
C HIS A 78 8.14 2.16 -4.02
N ASN A 79 7.43 1.14 -3.53
CA ASN A 79 6.77 1.14 -2.23
C ASN A 79 7.71 1.46 -1.04
N ARG A 80 8.98 1.09 -1.15
CA ARG A 80 10.00 1.44 -0.16
C ARG A 80 10.23 2.96 -0.07
N THR A 81 10.25 3.64 -1.21
CA THR A 81 10.39 5.10 -1.32
C THR A 81 9.18 5.81 -0.73
N VAL A 82 7.98 5.32 -1.00
CA VAL A 82 6.73 5.79 -0.38
C VAL A 82 6.82 5.70 1.14
N TYR A 83 7.14 4.52 1.67
CA TYR A 83 7.23 4.31 3.10
C TYR A 83 8.30 5.18 3.77
N LEU A 84 9.49 5.27 3.16
CA LEU A 84 10.58 6.10 3.65
C LEU A 84 10.20 7.59 3.69
N SER A 85 9.48 8.06 2.67
CA SER A 85 9.00 9.45 2.65
C SER A 85 8.04 9.75 3.80
N LEU A 86 7.16 8.82 4.16
CA LEU A 86 6.25 9.01 5.28
C LEU A 86 6.98 8.96 6.63
N ILE A 87 8.03 8.14 6.78
CA ILE A 87 8.88 8.21 7.97
C ILE A 87 9.51 9.60 8.12
N TYR A 88 10.01 10.19 7.04
CA TYR A 88 10.57 11.54 7.09
C TYR A 88 9.52 12.57 7.47
N PHE A 89 8.32 12.44 6.92
CA PHE A 89 7.18 13.29 7.28
C PHE A 89 6.87 13.18 8.77
N ASP A 90 6.64 11.96 9.27
CA ASP A 90 6.25 11.67 10.66
C ASP A 90 7.33 12.18 11.65
N ARG A 91 8.62 11.95 11.36
CA ARG A 91 9.74 12.45 12.18
C ARG A 91 9.84 13.97 12.19
N PHE A 92 9.71 14.60 11.02
CA PHE A 92 9.74 16.05 10.91
C PHE A 92 8.58 16.67 11.69
N TRP A 93 7.40 16.10 11.55
CA TRP A 93 6.19 16.54 12.22
C TRP A 93 6.32 16.45 13.74
N ALA A 94 6.84 15.33 14.24
CA ALA A 94 7.08 15.12 15.67
C ALA A 94 8.05 16.15 16.30
N ILE A 95 9.06 16.61 15.55
CA ILE A 95 10.04 17.61 16.05
C ILE A 95 9.46 19.02 16.02
N ILE A 96 8.78 19.39 14.94
CA ILE A 96 8.33 20.77 14.74
C ILE A 96 7.03 21.06 15.50
N GLY A 97 6.21 20.03 15.77
CA GLY A 97 4.93 20.19 16.49
C GLY A 97 4.05 21.24 15.83
N LEU A 98 3.69 21.03 14.55
CA LEU A 98 2.94 22.04 13.79
C LEU A 98 1.60 22.35 14.47
N SER A 99 1.51 23.55 15.04
CA SER A 99 0.27 24.15 15.52
C SER A 99 -0.83 24.11 14.44
N ASP A 100 -2.08 23.90 14.87
CA ASP A 100 -3.32 23.83 14.07
C ASP A 100 -3.55 25.00 13.08
N ALA A 101 -2.75 26.07 13.15
CA ALA A 101 -2.93 27.29 12.39
C ALA A 101 -2.08 27.40 11.10
N LYS A 102 -1.45 26.32 10.62
CA LYS A 102 -0.69 26.37 9.35
C LYS A 102 -1.56 25.97 8.15
N PRO A 103 -1.43 26.67 7.02
CA PRO A 103 -2.27 26.42 5.85
C PRO A 103 -1.97 25.07 5.20
N THR A 104 -3.00 24.42 4.66
CA THR A 104 -2.97 23.06 4.06
C THR A 104 -1.92 22.87 2.96
N TRP A 105 -1.48 23.92 2.27
CA TRP A 105 -0.40 23.80 1.29
C TRP A 105 0.95 23.43 1.93
N THR A 106 1.14 23.66 3.23
CA THR A 106 2.40 23.34 3.92
C THR A 106 2.60 21.84 4.11
N SER A 107 1.55 21.08 4.47
CA SER A 107 1.60 19.62 4.55
C SER A 107 1.89 19.02 3.18
N ARG A 108 1.32 19.58 2.11
CA ARG A 108 1.58 19.15 0.72
C ARG A 108 3.02 19.38 0.29
N ILE A 109 3.58 20.58 0.49
CA ILE A 109 4.99 20.84 0.17
C ILE A 109 5.91 19.93 0.99
N LEU A 110 5.60 19.73 2.27
CA LEU A 110 6.36 18.84 3.13
C LEU A 110 6.33 17.40 2.58
N SER A 111 5.15 16.90 2.20
CA SER A 111 4.97 15.57 1.61
C SER A 111 5.81 15.37 0.35
N ILE A 112 5.75 16.33 -0.58
CA ILE A 112 6.54 16.29 -1.82
C ILE A 112 8.04 16.40 -1.55
N ALA A 113 8.46 17.23 -0.59
CA ALA A 113 9.86 17.34 -0.20
C ALA A 113 10.38 16.04 0.44
N CYS A 114 9.60 15.43 1.33
CA CYS A 114 9.91 14.13 1.93
C CYS A 114 10.02 13.04 0.86
N LEU A 115 9.09 13.00 -0.11
CA LEU A 115 9.15 12.06 -1.23
C LEU A 115 10.38 12.28 -2.12
N SER A 116 10.70 13.52 -2.43
CA SER A 116 11.88 13.87 -3.23
C SER A 116 13.19 13.50 -2.51
N ILE A 117 13.27 13.66 -1.19
CA ILE A 117 14.42 13.18 -0.43
C ILE A 117 14.47 11.65 -0.43
N ALA A 118 13.36 10.96 -0.17
CA ALA A 118 13.29 9.50 -0.18
C ALA A 118 13.73 8.92 -1.53
N ALA A 119 13.26 9.53 -2.64
CA ALA A 119 13.66 9.12 -3.98
C ALA A 119 15.19 9.24 -4.19
N LYS A 120 15.83 10.30 -3.67
CA LYS A 120 17.29 10.45 -3.74
C LYS A 120 18.06 9.45 -2.86
N MET A 121 17.40 8.86 -1.87
CA MET A 121 18.00 7.90 -0.95
C MET A 121 17.83 6.45 -1.44
N GLU A 122 16.75 6.15 -2.15
CA GLU A 122 16.35 4.77 -2.48
C GLU A 122 16.35 4.47 -3.99
N GLU A 123 16.00 5.44 -4.83
CA GLU A 123 15.82 5.22 -6.27
C GLU A 123 17.14 5.35 -7.03
N GLN A 124 17.33 4.53 -8.07
CA GLN A 124 18.50 4.63 -8.96
C GLN A 124 18.57 5.98 -9.68
N LYS A 125 17.40 6.54 -10.01
CA LYS A 125 17.28 7.84 -10.66
C LYS A 125 16.10 8.60 -10.07
N ALA A 126 16.40 9.60 -9.25
CA ALA A 126 15.39 10.56 -8.80
C ALA A 126 14.98 11.48 -9.96
N HIS A 127 13.67 11.68 -10.11
CA HIS A 127 13.09 12.61 -11.07
C HIS A 127 13.45 14.05 -10.75
N SER A 128 13.47 14.90 -11.78
CA SER A 128 13.75 16.33 -11.65
C SER A 128 12.56 17.05 -10.99
N PHE A 129 12.82 18.14 -10.26
CA PHE A 129 11.75 18.94 -9.61
C PHE A 129 10.64 19.40 -10.55
N LYS A 130 10.94 19.51 -11.86
CA LYS A 130 9.95 19.87 -12.89
C LYS A 130 8.89 18.79 -13.11
N GLU A 131 9.09 17.59 -12.58
CA GLU A 131 8.19 16.44 -12.76
C GLU A 131 7.27 16.25 -11.55
N TYR A 132 7.52 16.92 -10.42
CA TYR A 132 6.66 16.89 -9.21
C TYR A 132 5.43 17.82 -9.31
N HIS A 133 4.90 18.02 -10.51
CA HIS A 133 3.67 18.78 -10.70
C HIS A 133 2.48 17.89 -10.34
N VAL A 134 1.85 18.17 -9.20
CA VAL A 134 0.59 17.54 -8.83
C VAL A 134 -0.53 18.57 -8.93
N ASP A 135 -1.65 18.13 -9.51
CA ASP A 135 -2.76 18.95 -10.00
C ASP A 135 -3.10 20.21 -9.19
N GLY A 136 -3.07 21.36 -9.88
CA GLY A 136 -3.65 22.62 -9.41
C GLY A 136 -2.75 23.54 -8.58
N TYR A 137 -1.57 23.11 -8.11
CA TYR A 137 -0.68 23.97 -7.33
C TYR A 137 0.74 24.02 -7.90
N LYS A 138 1.07 25.09 -8.61
CA LYS A 138 2.46 25.40 -9.00
C LYS A 138 3.18 25.94 -7.77
N PHE A 139 3.95 25.09 -7.10
CA PHE A 139 4.88 25.56 -6.08
C PHE A 139 5.79 26.63 -6.68
N GLN A 140 5.86 27.81 -6.05
CA GLN A 140 6.75 28.89 -6.49
C GLN A 140 8.18 28.34 -6.66
N GLY A 141 8.90 28.81 -7.68
CA GLY A 141 10.22 28.30 -8.07
C GLY A 141 11.17 28.17 -6.87
N GLY A 142 11.42 26.93 -6.45
CA GLY A 142 12.31 26.56 -5.34
C GLY A 142 11.65 26.28 -3.99
N ALA A 143 10.32 26.32 -3.86
CA ALA A 143 9.65 26.04 -2.57
C ALA A 143 9.89 24.62 -2.07
N VAL A 144 9.83 23.62 -2.97
CA VAL A 144 10.16 22.21 -2.64
C VAL A 144 11.61 22.10 -2.16
N GLN A 145 12.57 22.70 -2.87
CA GLN A 145 13.99 22.68 -2.49
C GLN A 145 14.25 23.31 -1.11
N LYS A 146 13.59 24.43 -0.81
CA LYS A 146 13.67 25.06 0.52
C LYS A 146 13.09 24.15 1.60
N MET A 147 12.00 23.47 1.30
CA MET A 147 11.41 22.51 2.24
C MET A 147 12.30 21.28 2.40
N GLU A 148 12.92 20.75 1.34
CA GLU A 148 13.88 19.66 1.47
C GLU A 148 15.02 20.03 2.40
N LEU A 149 15.61 21.22 2.21
CA LEU A 149 16.68 21.70 3.08
C LEU A 149 16.20 21.88 4.52
N CYS A 150 14.96 22.34 4.72
CA CYS A 150 14.32 22.41 6.03
C CYS A 150 14.24 21.03 6.67
N VAL A 151 13.69 20.03 5.95
CA VAL A 151 13.58 18.64 6.43
C VAL A 151 14.95 18.06 6.77
N LEU A 152 15.92 18.18 5.87
CA LEU A 152 17.29 17.70 6.08
C LEU A 152 17.91 18.31 7.33
N ASN A 153 17.79 19.62 7.52
CA ASN A 153 18.34 20.29 8.70
C ASN A 153 17.61 19.91 9.99
N THR A 154 16.27 19.83 9.96
CA THR A 154 15.45 19.41 11.11
C THR A 154 15.75 17.98 11.51
N LEU A 155 15.99 17.08 10.56
CA LEU A 155 16.36 15.69 10.80
C LEU A 155 17.86 15.48 10.97
N GLU A 156 18.64 16.56 11.07
CA GLU A 156 20.11 16.52 11.21
C GLU A 156 20.80 15.63 10.16
N TRP A 157 20.25 15.59 8.94
CA TRP A 157 20.73 14.79 7.82
C TRP A 157 20.73 13.26 8.09
N LYS A 158 20.03 12.80 9.13
CA LYS A 158 19.88 11.38 9.49
C LYS A 158 18.83 10.70 8.60
N MET A 159 19.12 10.65 7.30
CA MET A 159 18.21 10.15 6.27
C MET A 159 18.30 8.63 6.08
N VAL A 160 19.40 8.01 6.50
CA VAL A 160 19.52 6.55 6.48
C VAL A 160 18.65 5.96 7.58
N VAL A 161 17.55 5.32 7.17
CA VAL A 161 16.58 4.70 8.08
C VAL A 161 16.35 3.27 7.66
N ILE A 162 16.30 2.36 8.63
CA ILE A 162 15.93 0.97 8.38
C ILE A 162 14.41 0.91 8.21
N THR A 163 13.96 0.25 7.15
CA THR A 163 12.53 0.06 6.83
C THR A 163 12.15 -1.42 7.03
N PRO A 164 10.85 -1.74 7.20
CA PRO A 164 10.40 -3.13 7.33
C PRO A 164 10.81 -4.01 6.14
N PHE A 165 10.89 -3.43 4.94
CA PHE A 165 11.30 -4.11 3.71
C PHE A 165 12.68 -4.76 3.81
N THR A 166 13.58 -4.21 4.62
CA THR A 166 14.92 -4.79 4.86
C THR A 166 14.86 -6.17 5.53
N TYR A 167 13.79 -6.48 6.25
CA TYR A 167 13.65 -7.72 7.02
C TYR A 167 12.76 -8.78 6.36
N LEU A 168 12.04 -8.45 5.29
CA LEU A 168 11.03 -9.33 4.70
C LEU A 168 11.61 -10.69 4.31
N ASN A 169 12.66 -10.70 3.48
CA ASN A 169 13.27 -11.93 3.01
C ASN A 169 13.79 -12.80 4.17
N TYR A 170 14.34 -12.18 5.21
CA TYR A 170 14.81 -12.88 6.41
C TYR A 170 13.66 -13.53 7.18
N PHE A 171 12.57 -12.81 7.44
CA PHE A 171 11.44 -13.38 8.16
C PHE A 171 10.70 -14.43 7.33
N VAL A 172 10.59 -14.25 6.01
CA VAL A 172 10.04 -15.27 5.13
C VAL A 172 10.89 -16.54 5.15
N PHE A 173 12.21 -16.40 5.10
CA PHE A 173 13.13 -17.53 5.24
C PHE A 173 12.99 -18.26 6.57
N LYS A 174 12.80 -17.53 7.68
CA LYS A 174 12.67 -18.12 9.03
C LYS A 174 11.28 -18.72 9.29
N PHE A 175 10.20 -18.11 8.81
CA PHE A 175 8.83 -18.49 9.14
C PHE A 175 8.17 -19.42 8.12
N CYS A 176 8.63 -19.40 6.87
CA CYS A 176 8.08 -20.18 5.77
C CYS A 176 9.08 -21.23 5.25
N VAL A 177 8.79 -22.50 5.53
CA VAL A 177 9.59 -23.64 5.06
C VAL A 177 9.37 -23.90 3.56
N GLU A 178 8.19 -23.55 3.05
CA GLU A 178 7.79 -23.85 1.67
C GLU A 178 8.31 -22.78 0.70
N LYS A 179 9.43 -23.07 0.02
CA LYS A 179 10.08 -22.14 -0.91
C LYS A 179 9.18 -21.64 -2.05
N SER A 180 8.24 -22.47 -2.53
CA SER A 180 7.29 -22.10 -3.59
C SER A 180 6.40 -20.93 -3.24
N ARG A 181 6.11 -20.72 -1.94
CA ARG A 181 5.22 -19.64 -1.47
C ARG A 181 5.96 -18.39 -0.99
N GLN A 182 7.30 -18.42 -0.94
CA GLN A 182 8.07 -17.33 -0.33
C GLN A 182 7.91 -16.01 -1.06
N GLN A 183 7.97 -16.01 -2.40
CA GLN A 183 7.73 -14.79 -3.20
C GLN A 183 6.31 -14.24 -2.98
N GLU A 184 5.30 -15.11 -3.00
CA GLU A 184 3.90 -14.72 -2.78
C GLU A 184 3.73 -14.04 -1.42
N ILE A 185 4.32 -14.63 -0.37
CA ILE A 185 4.28 -14.09 0.98
C ILE A 185 5.02 -12.74 1.08
N VAL A 186 6.17 -12.58 0.39
CA VAL A 186 6.86 -11.29 0.35
C VAL A 186 5.97 -10.21 -0.27
N ASN A 187 5.36 -10.49 -1.42
CA ASN A 187 4.49 -9.53 -2.10
C ASN A 187 3.28 -9.16 -1.23
N GLN A 188 2.62 -10.16 -0.63
CA GLN A 188 1.51 -9.91 0.31
C GLN A 188 1.97 -9.13 1.55
N ALA A 189 3.16 -9.41 2.08
CA ALA A 189 3.69 -8.68 3.22
C ALA A 189 4.01 -7.21 2.89
N VAL A 190 4.43 -6.90 1.66
CA VAL A 190 4.59 -5.53 1.17
C VAL A 190 3.25 -4.78 1.22
N ASP A 191 2.19 -5.39 0.70
CA ASP A 191 0.85 -4.79 0.73
C ASP A 191 0.40 -4.54 2.18
N LEU A 192 0.64 -5.50 3.08
CA LEU A 192 0.29 -5.36 4.50
C LEU A 192 1.11 -4.27 5.21
N ILE A 193 2.37 -4.07 4.84
CA ILE A 193 3.20 -2.96 5.36
C ILE A 193 2.57 -1.61 4.96
N LEU A 194 2.08 -1.49 3.72
CA LEU A 194 1.39 -0.27 3.27
C LEU A 194 0.07 -0.05 4.02
N VAL A 195 -0.66 -1.14 4.32
CA VAL A 195 -1.86 -1.05 5.16
C VAL A 195 -1.54 -0.56 6.58
N ILE A 196 -0.47 -1.05 7.21
CA ILE A 196 -0.02 -0.54 8.53
C ILE A 196 0.33 0.94 8.43
N MET A 197 0.99 1.34 7.34
CA MET A 197 1.43 2.70 7.12
C MET A 197 0.25 3.70 7.10
N GLU A 198 -0.90 3.32 6.57
CA GLU A 198 -2.14 4.12 6.59
C GLU A 198 -2.68 4.30 8.02
N GLU A 199 -2.69 3.23 8.81
CA GLU A 199 -3.39 3.20 10.10
C GLU A 199 -2.58 3.74 11.27
N MET A 200 -1.25 3.62 11.21
CA MET A 200 -0.36 3.91 12.33
C MET A 200 0.79 4.82 11.94
N ASN A 201 1.26 5.64 12.89
CA ASN A 201 2.52 6.37 12.76
C ASN A 201 3.70 5.38 12.66
N VAL A 202 4.27 5.25 11.46
CA VAL A 202 5.33 4.28 11.18
C VAL A 202 6.66 4.63 11.85
N ALA A 203 6.82 5.89 12.30
CA ALA A 203 7.98 6.28 13.08
C ALA A 203 7.93 5.79 14.54
N GLU A 204 6.78 5.32 15.03
CA GLU A 204 6.57 4.87 16.41
C GLU A 204 6.67 3.35 16.59
N ILE A 205 6.70 2.59 15.50
CA ILE A 205 6.79 1.12 15.54
C ILE A 205 8.18 0.68 15.08
N ARG A 206 8.73 -0.34 15.73
CA ARG A 206 9.97 -0.98 15.29
C ARG A 206 9.79 -1.58 13.89
N PRO A 207 10.61 -1.21 12.88
CA PRO A 207 10.52 -1.77 11.54
C PRO A 207 10.57 -3.30 11.49
N SER A 208 11.37 -3.92 12.36
CA SER A 208 11.44 -5.38 12.45
C SER A 208 10.13 -6.04 12.88
N ILE A 209 9.39 -5.39 13.79
CA ILE A 209 8.10 -5.88 14.31
C ILE A 209 7.04 -5.79 13.21
N VAL A 210 7.00 -4.66 12.49
CA VAL A 210 6.11 -4.46 11.34
C VAL A 210 6.36 -5.54 10.28
N ALA A 211 7.62 -5.79 9.94
CA ALA A 211 7.99 -6.80 8.94
C ALA A 211 7.57 -8.21 9.37
N ALA A 212 7.90 -8.62 10.61
CA ALA A 212 7.54 -9.96 11.10
C ALA A 212 6.02 -10.16 11.15
N ALA A 213 5.28 -9.19 11.67
CA ALA A 213 3.82 -9.25 11.75
C ALA A 213 3.19 -9.36 10.34
N SER A 214 3.68 -8.57 9.38
CA SER A 214 3.22 -8.59 7.99
C SER A 214 3.49 -9.93 7.31
N VAL A 215 4.70 -10.48 7.50
CA VAL A 215 5.05 -11.81 6.95
C VAL A 215 4.19 -12.91 7.58
N LEU A 216 3.94 -12.85 8.89
CA LEU A 216 3.10 -13.84 9.59
C LEU A 216 1.64 -13.76 9.14
N ALA A 217 1.09 -12.56 8.96
CA ALA A 217 -0.26 -12.33 8.44
C ALA A 217 -0.42 -12.76 6.98
N ALA A 218 0.59 -12.54 6.14
CA ALA A 218 0.63 -13.05 4.77
C ALA A 218 0.76 -14.58 4.73
N TYR A 219 1.55 -15.17 5.64
CA TYR A 219 1.71 -16.61 5.74
C TYR A 219 0.41 -17.33 6.13
N ASP A 220 -0.24 -16.83 7.20
CA ASP A 220 -1.49 -17.36 7.74
C ASP A 220 -2.20 -16.30 8.58
N CYS A 221 -3.36 -15.83 8.12
CA CYS A 221 -4.15 -14.81 8.78
C CYS A 221 -5.02 -15.31 9.94
N GLN A 222 -4.90 -16.59 10.34
CA GLN A 222 -5.67 -17.20 11.44
C GLN A 222 -4.80 -17.71 12.60
N LEU A 223 -3.52 -17.35 12.63
CA LEU A 223 -2.63 -17.74 13.72
C LEU A 223 -3.14 -17.22 15.07
N HIS A 224 -3.24 -18.14 16.03
CA HIS A 224 -3.46 -17.78 17.44
C HIS A 224 -2.12 -17.45 18.10
N LYS A 225 -2.16 -16.67 19.19
CA LYS A 225 -0.97 -16.15 19.91
C LYS A 225 0.16 -17.17 20.06
N LYS A 226 -0.14 -18.36 20.58
CA LYS A 226 0.84 -19.42 20.82
C LYS A 226 1.51 -19.93 19.52
N MET A 227 0.77 -20.04 18.42
CA MET A 227 1.33 -20.50 17.13
C MET A 227 2.27 -19.45 16.53
N LEU A 228 1.89 -18.17 16.66
CA LEU A 228 2.70 -17.05 16.24
C LEU A 228 3.99 -16.96 17.07
N GLU A 229 3.89 -17.07 18.40
CA GLU A 229 5.05 -17.09 19.30
C GLU A 229 6.02 -18.24 18.99
N ASN A 230 5.49 -19.44 18.70
CA ASN A 230 6.32 -20.59 18.30
C ASN A 230 7.08 -20.36 16.99
N LYS A 231 6.51 -19.61 16.03
CA LYS A 231 7.24 -19.23 14.81
C LYS A 231 8.33 -18.21 15.11
N ILE A 232 8.03 -17.25 15.99
CA ILE A 232 9.00 -16.23 16.44
C ILE A 232 10.19 -16.86 17.18
N ASP A 233 10.04 -18.02 17.82
CA ASP A 233 11.16 -18.75 18.45
C ASP A 233 12.28 -19.13 17.47
N ALA A 234 12.04 -19.08 16.15
CA ALA A 234 13.08 -19.22 15.14
C ALA A 234 14.07 -18.03 15.11
N ILE A 235 13.79 -16.94 15.82
CA ILE A 235 14.59 -15.72 15.89
C ILE A 235 15.34 -15.68 17.24
N PRO A 236 16.64 -16.03 17.29
CA PRO A 236 17.35 -16.23 18.56
C PRO A 236 17.46 -14.98 19.42
N THR A 237 17.46 -13.80 18.80
CA THR A 237 17.63 -12.50 19.48
C THR A 237 16.32 -11.96 20.07
N TRP A 238 15.17 -12.57 19.78
CA TRP A 238 13.86 -12.07 20.19
C TRP A 238 13.36 -12.72 21.47
N GLY A 239 12.87 -11.89 22.40
CA GLY A 239 12.34 -12.31 23.68
C GLY A 239 10.81 -12.13 23.78
N SER A 240 10.33 -12.15 25.03
CA SER A 240 8.90 -11.97 25.35
C SER A 240 8.35 -10.63 24.84
N LYS A 241 9.15 -9.56 24.89
CA LYS A 241 8.73 -8.22 24.45
C LYS A 241 8.47 -8.18 22.94
N GLU A 242 9.39 -8.71 22.13
CA GLU A 242 9.26 -8.76 20.67
C GLU A 242 8.06 -9.60 20.26
N LYS A 243 7.83 -10.74 20.94
CA LYS A 243 6.66 -11.59 20.74
C LYS A 243 5.35 -10.85 20.98
N GLU A 244 5.23 -10.14 22.10
CA GLU A 244 4.02 -9.38 22.42
C GLU A 244 3.76 -8.26 21.41
N GLN A 245 4.80 -7.51 21.05
CA GLN A 245 4.66 -6.42 20.06
C GLN A 245 4.31 -6.95 18.67
N THR A 246 4.90 -8.07 18.26
CA THR A 246 4.59 -8.70 16.97
C THR A 246 3.15 -9.22 16.96
N PHE A 247 2.70 -9.85 18.05
CA PHE A 247 1.33 -10.31 18.16
C PHE A 247 0.33 -9.15 18.13
N SER A 248 0.61 -8.06 18.85
CA SER A 248 -0.23 -6.86 18.83
C SER A 248 -0.33 -6.25 17.42
N CYS A 249 0.80 -6.12 16.71
CA CYS A 249 0.81 -5.63 15.34
C CYS A 249 0.08 -6.56 14.36
N TYR A 250 0.23 -7.88 14.55
CA TYR A 250 -0.49 -8.89 13.79
C TYR A 250 -2.01 -8.82 13.99
N CYS A 251 -2.49 -8.62 15.22
CA CYS A 251 -3.93 -8.44 15.48
C CYS A 251 -4.49 -7.18 14.79
N LEU A 252 -3.73 -6.07 14.80
CA LEU A 252 -4.13 -4.85 14.09
C LEU A 252 -4.29 -5.10 12.59
N LEU A 253 -3.35 -5.82 11.97
CA LEU A 253 -3.46 -6.23 10.58
C LEU A 253 -4.71 -7.08 10.32
N GLN A 254 -5.00 -8.05 11.18
CA GLN A 254 -6.22 -8.86 11.06
C GLN A 254 -7.48 -8.00 11.13
N ASP A 255 -7.56 -7.07 12.08
CA ASP A 255 -8.72 -6.19 12.24
C ASP A 255 -8.95 -5.34 10.98
N VAL A 256 -7.88 -4.75 10.43
CA VAL A 256 -7.96 -3.93 9.21
C VAL A 256 -8.36 -4.76 8.00
N LEU A 257 -7.82 -5.97 7.85
CA LEU A 257 -8.21 -6.90 6.77
C LEU A 257 -9.68 -7.29 6.88
N MET A 258 -10.19 -7.57 8.08
CA MET A 258 -11.60 -7.92 8.32
C MET A 258 -12.55 -6.75 8.08
N LEU A 259 -12.09 -5.51 8.27
CA LEU A 259 -12.87 -4.29 8.00
C LEU A 259 -12.88 -3.91 6.50
N LYS A 260 -11.77 -4.16 5.79
CA LYS A 260 -11.64 -3.90 4.34
C LYS A 260 -12.27 -5.00 3.47
N THR A 261 -12.56 -6.19 4.01
CA THR A 261 -13.40 -7.19 3.32
C THR A 261 -14.88 -6.77 3.34
N PRO A 262 -15.56 -6.65 2.18
CA PRO A 262 -17.00 -6.43 2.15
C PRO A 262 -17.73 -7.56 2.87
N LYS A 263 -18.48 -7.23 3.92
CA LYS A 263 -19.49 -8.14 4.46
C LYS A 263 -20.56 -8.36 3.39
N SER A 264 -20.62 -9.60 2.91
CA SER A 264 -21.71 -10.22 2.15
C SER A 264 -21.86 -9.83 0.66
N GLU A 265 -21.28 -10.66 -0.22
CA GLU A 265 -22.08 -11.17 -1.34
C GLU A 265 -22.28 -12.68 -1.16
N ILE A 266 -23.53 -13.02 -0.87
CA ILE A 266 -24.10 -14.34 -1.01
C ILE A 266 -23.91 -14.73 -2.48
N ILE A 267 -22.99 -15.65 -2.76
CA ILE A 267 -22.93 -16.33 -4.06
C ILE A 267 -24.19 -17.20 -4.16
N PRO A 268 -25.12 -16.95 -5.11
CA PRO A 268 -26.13 -17.94 -5.41
C PRO A 268 -25.44 -19.10 -6.13
N SER A 269 -25.51 -20.27 -5.52
CA SER A 269 -25.24 -21.54 -6.17
C SER A 269 -26.13 -21.70 -7.40
N SER A 270 -25.54 -21.74 -8.60
CA SER A 270 -25.90 -22.62 -9.73
C SER A 270 -25.43 -22.05 -11.08
N LEU A 271 -24.18 -22.32 -11.45
CA LEU A 271 -23.81 -22.43 -12.87
C LEU A 271 -24.22 -23.84 -13.32
N SER A 272 -25.42 -23.92 -13.90
CA SER A 272 -25.91 -25.14 -14.53
C SER A 272 -25.10 -25.41 -15.81
N VAL A 273 -24.41 -26.54 -15.78
CA VAL A 273 -23.81 -27.19 -16.95
C VAL A 273 -24.96 -27.63 -17.86
N VAL A 274 -25.06 -27.04 -19.05
CA VAL A 274 -25.92 -27.55 -20.12
C VAL A 274 -25.13 -28.65 -20.84
N GLU A 275 -25.35 -29.90 -20.44
CA GLU A 275 -25.00 -31.06 -21.26
C GLU A 275 -26.02 -31.21 -22.40
N THR A 276 -25.51 -31.25 -23.62
CA THR A 276 -26.27 -31.58 -24.82
C THR A 276 -26.42 -33.10 -24.91
N LYS A 277 -27.64 -33.62 -24.78
CA LYS A 277 -27.96 -35.01 -25.14
C LYS A 277 -29.22 -35.08 -26.01
N ILE A 278 -28.98 -35.55 -27.22
CA ILE A 278 -29.97 -35.94 -28.23
C ILE A 278 -30.59 -37.26 -27.79
N THR A 279 -31.93 -37.37 -27.75
CA THR A 279 -32.68 -38.58 -28.17
C THR A 279 -34.19 -38.34 -28.34
N SER A 280 -34.64 -38.61 -29.57
CA SER A 280 -35.91 -39.16 -30.08
C SER A 280 -37.21 -39.18 -29.24
N ARG A 281 -38.22 -38.53 -29.83
CA ARG A 281 -39.51 -39.09 -30.34
C ARG A 281 -40.41 -39.88 -29.36
N GLY A 282 -41.54 -39.28 -28.99
CA GLY A 282 -42.74 -39.97 -28.50
C GLY A 282 -43.88 -38.99 -28.25
N GLY A 283 -44.91 -38.99 -29.10
CA GLY A 283 -45.99 -38.00 -29.05
C GLY A 283 -47.11 -38.33 -28.07
N SER A 284 -47.88 -37.31 -27.69
CA SER A 284 -49.33 -37.41 -27.56
C SER A 284 -50.03 -36.06 -27.59
N LYS A 285 -51.16 -36.07 -28.30
CA LYS A 285 -52.07 -34.98 -28.65
C LYS A 285 -52.89 -34.46 -27.45
N ARG A 286 -53.49 -33.28 -27.71
CA ARG A 286 -54.78 -32.69 -27.23
C ARG A 286 -54.52 -31.40 -26.43
N ARG A 287 -55.24 -30.28 -26.62
CA ARG A 287 -56.41 -29.94 -27.45
C ARG A 287 -56.49 -28.41 -27.50
N LEU A 288 -56.95 -27.87 -28.62
CA LEU A 288 -57.27 -26.46 -28.86
C LEU A 288 -58.50 -25.99 -28.08
N ALA A 289 -58.53 -24.70 -27.73
CA ALA A 289 -59.74 -23.89 -27.70
C ALA A 289 -59.40 -22.50 -28.28
N PHE A 290 -60.06 -22.16 -29.37
CA PHE A 290 -60.17 -20.83 -29.96
C PHE A 290 -61.53 -20.26 -29.52
N ASP A 291 -61.58 -18.95 -29.29
CA ASP A 291 -62.69 -18.02 -29.60
C ASP A 291 -62.10 -16.63 -29.28
N ASP A 292 -61.82 -15.69 -30.19
CA ASP A 292 -62.39 -15.17 -31.44
C ASP A 292 -63.12 -13.82 -31.22
N ASN A 293 -62.71 -12.85 -32.07
CA ASN A 293 -63.36 -11.59 -32.42
C ASN A 293 -63.46 -10.47 -31.37
N ASN A 294 -62.77 -9.33 -31.57
CA ASN A 294 -63.14 -8.16 -32.40
C ASN A 294 -63.61 -7.02 -31.45
N ASP A 295 -63.41 -5.73 -31.65
CA ASP A 295 -63.13 -4.94 -32.84
C ASP A 295 -62.64 -3.54 -32.39
N HIS A 296 -61.82 -2.95 -33.27
CA HIS A 296 -61.84 -1.55 -33.71
C HIS A 296 -61.51 -0.31 -32.82
N TYR A 297 -60.63 0.48 -33.45
CA TYR A 297 -60.60 1.95 -33.59
C TYR A 297 -59.74 2.80 -32.64
N CYS A 298 -58.58 3.22 -33.18
CA CYS A 298 -57.84 4.45 -32.86
C CYS A 298 -58.62 5.72 -33.33
N PRO A 299 -58.04 6.93 -33.37
CA PRO A 299 -57.20 7.70 -32.42
C PRO A 299 -57.74 9.14 -32.19
N VAL A 300 -56.91 10.00 -31.56
CA VAL A 300 -56.66 11.43 -31.89
C VAL A 300 -57.01 12.49 -30.81
N LYS A 301 -55.91 12.96 -30.18
CA LYS A 301 -55.43 14.34 -29.92
C LYS A 301 -56.18 15.33 -29.01
N LYS A 302 -55.29 16.03 -28.27
CA LYS A 302 -55.23 17.47 -27.92
C LYS A 302 -56.23 17.89 -26.82
N SER A 303 -55.87 18.75 -25.86
CA SER A 303 -54.81 19.76 -25.80
C SER A 303 -54.63 20.31 -24.37
N SER A 304 -53.48 20.99 -24.21
CA SER A 304 -53.29 22.29 -23.54
C SER A 304 -53.52 22.46 -22.04
N LEU A 305 -52.40 22.85 -21.39
CA LEU A 305 -52.20 24.04 -20.54
C LEU A 305 -53.03 24.09 -19.26
N SER A 306 -52.43 24.28 -18.08
CA SER A 306 -51.34 25.21 -17.75
C SER A 306 -50.62 24.77 -16.48
#